data_AF-M2RKN2-F1
#
_entry.id   AF-M2RKN2-F1
#
_cell.length_a   1.000
_cell.length_b   1.000
_cell.length_c   1.000
_cell.angle_alpha   90.00
_cell.angle_beta   90.00
_cell.angle_gamma   90.00
#
_symmetry.space_group_name_H-M   'P 1'
#
loop_
_entity.id
_entity.type
_entity.pdbx_description
1 polymer ?
#
loop_
_entity_poly.entity_id
_entity_poly.type
_entity_poly.pdbx_seq_one_letter_code
_entity_poly.pdbx_strand_id
1 'polypeptide(L)'
;MSVALGKVSLLKPEIHLAQAVSEFEADLSTEKKATFRTLKSQSHSSTPDPSDVMRLTAEMDRSISTKYGSRCFGPRFTNFLQVVQ
;
A
#
# COMPACT_ATOMS: atom_id res chain seq x y z
N MET A 1 -31.30 -6.77 7.24
CA MET A 1 -30.45 -5.57 7.17
C MET A 1 -30.28 -5.21 5.70
N SER A 2 -30.37 -3.92 5.42
CA SER A 2 -30.79 -3.34 4.15
C SER A 2 -29.93 -3.68 2.94
N VAL A 3 -30.62 -3.84 1.81
CA VAL A 3 -30.09 -3.94 0.45
C VAL A 3 -29.46 -2.59 0.06
N ALA A 4 -28.28 -2.29 0.63
CA ALA A 4 -27.51 -1.08 0.35
C ALA A 4 -26.45 -1.29 -0.76
N LEU A 5 -26.58 -2.36 -1.55
CA LEU A 5 -25.69 -2.64 -2.70
C LEU A 5 -26.18 -2.00 -4.01
N GLY A 6 -27.21 -1.15 -3.95
CA GLY A 6 -27.87 -0.60 -5.14
C GLY A 6 -27.14 0.56 -5.81
N LYS A 7 -26.24 1.25 -5.11
CA LYS A 7 -25.44 2.38 -5.64
C LYS A 7 -24.21 2.60 -4.75
N VAL A 8 -23.24 1.68 -4.76
CA VAL A 8 -21.87 2.12 -4.48
C VAL A 8 -21.52 3.01 -5.65
N SER A 9 -21.81 4.31 -5.48
CA SER A 9 -21.36 5.37 -6.36
C SER A 9 -19.93 5.05 -6.80
N LEU A 10 -19.61 5.28 -8.07
CA LEU A 10 -18.24 5.32 -8.60
C LEU A 10 -17.44 6.37 -7.80
N LEU A 11 -17.10 6.06 -6.56
CA LEU A 11 -16.18 6.86 -5.78
C LEU A 11 -14.88 6.82 -6.55
N LYS A 12 -14.25 7.99 -6.64
CA LYS A 12 -12.99 8.07 -7.36
C LYS A 12 -11.98 7.14 -6.69
N PRO A 13 -11.06 6.53 -7.45
CA PRO A 13 -10.06 5.60 -6.89
C PRO A 13 -9.31 6.13 -5.66
N GLU A 14 -9.11 7.45 -5.58
CA GLU A 14 -8.44 8.11 -4.45
C GLU A 14 -9.25 8.00 -3.15
N ILE A 15 -10.59 8.03 -3.24
CA ILE A 15 -11.48 7.88 -2.08
C ILE A 15 -11.44 6.44 -1.58
N HIS A 16 -11.48 5.46 -2.49
CA HIS A 16 -11.34 4.05 -2.14
C HIS A 16 -9.99 3.77 -1.49
N LEU A 17 -8.92 4.35 -2.04
CA LEU A 17 -7.58 4.22 -1.45
C LEU A 17 -7.53 4.84 -0.05
N ALA A 18 -8.06 6.06 0.13
CA ALA A 18 -8.10 6.73 1.42
C ALA A 18 -8.87 5.91 2.48
N GLN A 19 -10.00 5.33 2.09
CA GLN A 19 -10.79 4.45 2.95
C GLN A 19 -10.01 3.19 3.35
N ALA A 20 -9.46 2.46 2.37
CA ALA A 20 -8.69 1.23 2.63
C ALA A 20 -7.48 1.49 3.54
N VAL A 21 -6.79 2.62 3.35
CA VAL A 21 -5.68 3.03 4.23
C VAL A 21 -6.17 3.33 5.65
N SER A 22 -7.33 3.97 5.80
CA SER A 22 -7.91 4.27 7.12
C SER A 22 -8.33 3.00 7.86
N GLU A 23 -8.95 2.05 7.15
CA GLU A 23 -9.33 0.74 7.72
C GLU A 23 -8.09 -0.07 8.12
N PHE A 24 -7.07 -0.11 7.26
CA PHE A 24 -5.80 -0.75 7.58
C PHE A 24 -5.14 -0.14 8.82
N GLU A 25 -5.07 1.20 8.90
CA GLU A 25 -4.50 1.88 10.07
C GLU A 25 -5.29 1.53 11.35
N ALA A 26 -6.63 1.47 11.27
CA ALA A 26 -7.48 1.13 12.41
C ALA A 26 -7.14 -0.24 13.01
N ASP A 27 -6.90 -1.23 12.15
CA ASP A 27 -6.59 -2.63 12.50
C ASP A 27 -5.18 -2.85 13.07
N LEU A 28 -4.27 -1.86 12.97
CA LEU A 28 -2.92 -1.96 13.53
C LEU A 28 -2.91 -1.87 15.05
N SER A 29 -2.02 -2.66 15.68
CA SER A 29 -1.66 -2.48 17.09
C SER A 29 -1.06 -1.09 17.35
N THR A 30 -1.12 -0.61 18.60
CA THR A 30 -0.66 0.75 18.96
C THR A 30 0.76 1.04 18.50
N GLU A 31 1.69 0.10 18.68
CA GLU A 31 3.08 0.24 18.24
C GLU A 31 3.19 0.33 16.71
N LYS A 32 2.52 -0.56 15.98
CA LYS A 32 2.50 -0.56 14.51
C LYS A 32 1.86 0.71 13.95
N LYS A 33 0.82 1.22 14.61
CA LYS A 33 0.13 2.46 14.25
C LYS A 33 1.06 3.67 14.39
N ALA A 34 1.86 3.74 15.46
CA ALA A 34 2.86 4.79 15.64
C ALA A 34 3.91 4.75 14.51
N THR A 35 4.47 3.57 14.22
CA THR A 35 5.43 3.39 13.12
C THR A 35 4.83 3.76 11.77
N PHE A 36 3.60 3.30 11.49
CA PHE A 36 2.89 3.60 10.25
C PHE A 36 2.68 5.11 10.06
N ARG A 37 2.24 5.83 11.10
CA ARG A 37 2.04 7.29 11.04
C ARG A 37 3.34 8.04 10.77
N THR A 38 4.43 7.63 11.42
CA THR A 38 5.76 8.21 11.17
C THR A 38 6.17 8.01 9.70
N LEU A 39 6.10 6.78 9.19
CA LEU A 39 6.46 6.47 7.80
C LEU A 39 5.56 7.21 6.79
N LYS A 40 4.26 7.27 7.04
CA LYS A 40 3.30 8.01 6.21
C LYS A 40 3.61 9.52 6.18
N SER A 41 3.98 10.10 7.32
CA SER A 41 4.37 11.52 7.36
C SER A 41 5.66 11.80 6.57
N GLN A 42 6.63 10.88 6.63
CA GLN A 42 7.88 10.98 5.89
C GLN A 42 7.64 10.84 4.38
N SER A 43 6.80 9.89 3.95
CA SER A 43 6.52 9.66 2.53
C SER A 43 5.76 10.80 1.86
N HIS A 44 5.05 11.65 2.62
CA HIS A 44 4.41 12.85 2.08
C HIS A 44 5.43 13.95 1.69
N SER A 45 6.67 13.88 2.18
CA SER A 45 7.69 14.91 1.95
C SER A 45 8.57 14.67 0.73
N SER A 46 8.51 13.47 0.15
CA SER A 46 9.37 13.07 -0.97
C SER A 46 8.62 12.20 -1.97
N THR A 47 8.86 12.43 -3.26
CA THR A 47 8.40 11.51 -4.31
C THR A 47 9.08 10.16 -4.14
N PRO A 48 8.37 9.02 -4.29
CA PRO A 48 9.00 7.70 -4.23
C PRO A 48 10.13 7.57 -5.24
N ASP A 49 11.17 6.82 -4.92
CA ASP A 49 12.32 6.58 -5.79
C ASP A 49 12.62 5.07 -5.98
N PRO A 50 13.59 4.69 -6.83
CA PRO A 50 13.92 3.28 -7.03
C PRO A 50 14.36 2.54 -5.76
N SER A 51 14.94 3.24 -4.77
CA SER A 51 15.32 2.66 -3.48
C SER A 51 14.10 2.28 -2.64
N ASP A 52 13.02 3.06 -2.71
CA ASP A 52 11.73 2.71 -2.08
C ASP A 52 11.14 1.44 -2.70
N VAL A 53 11.23 1.32 -4.03
CA VAL A 53 10.81 0.11 -4.76
C VAL A 53 11.62 -1.11 -4.32
N MET A 54 12.93 -0.97 -4.18
CA MET A 54 13.80 -2.05 -3.70
C MET A 54 13.45 -2.47 -2.28
N ARG A 55 13.20 -1.50 -1.39
CA ARG A 55 12.82 -1.77 0.00
C ARG A 55 11.49 -2.51 0.09
N LEU A 56 10.47 -2.05 -0.64
CA LEU A 56 9.16 -2.71 -0.70
C LEU A 56 9.28 -4.13 -1.25
N THR A 57 10.06 -4.30 -2.33
CA THR A 57 10.27 -5.62 -2.94
C THR A 57 10.96 -6.56 -1.97
N ALA A 58 12.00 -6.12 -1.26
CA ALA A 58 12.70 -6.93 -0.27
C ALA A 58 11.81 -7.34 0.90
N GLU A 59 10.90 -6.46 1.37
CA GLU A 59 9.93 -6.78 2.41
C GLU A 59 8.91 -7.82 1.93
N MET A 60 8.37 -7.63 0.71
CA MET A 60 7.46 -8.59 0.10
C MET A 60 8.11 -9.94 -0.11
N ASP A 61 9.34 -9.98 -0.65
CA ASP A 61 10.08 -11.22 -0.85
C ASP A 61 10.28 -11.93 0.49
N ARG A 62 10.63 -11.21 1.57
CA ARG A 62 10.76 -11.79 2.92
C ARG A 62 9.44 -12.40 3.43
N SER A 63 8.31 -11.74 3.19
CA SER A 63 7.00 -12.17 3.71
C SER A 63 6.30 -13.22 2.84
N ILE A 64 6.52 -13.19 1.52
CA ILE A 64 5.76 -13.96 0.52
C ILE A 64 6.55 -15.17 0.01
N SER A 65 7.89 -15.12 0.03
CA SER A 65 8.75 -16.24 -0.40
C SER A 65 8.39 -17.56 0.29
N THR A 66 7.96 -17.51 1.55
CA THR A 66 7.56 -18.70 2.32
C THR A 66 6.20 -19.28 1.93
N LYS A 67 5.32 -18.52 1.26
CA LYS A 67 3.93 -18.91 1.00
C LYS A 67 3.54 -19.05 -0.48
N TYR A 68 4.11 -18.25 -1.38
CA TYR A 68 3.59 -18.14 -2.76
C TYR A 68 4.61 -18.47 -3.86
N GLY A 69 5.79 -19.00 -3.50
CA GLY A 69 6.85 -19.27 -4.47
C GLY A 69 7.39 -17.99 -5.12
N SER A 70 8.47 -18.12 -5.89
CA SER A 70 9.26 -17.06 -6.52
C SER A 70 8.44 -16.13 -7.45
N ARG A 71 7.61 -15.25 -6.89
CA ARG A 71 6.95 -14.16 -7.62
C ARG A 71 7.79 -12.90 -7.42
N CYS A 72 8.64 -12.58 -8.40
CA CYS A 72 9.46 -11.38 -8.35
C CYS A 72 8.59 -10.14 -8.62
N PHE A 73 8.34 -9.33 -7.59
CA PHE A 73 7.53 -8.11 -7.70
C PHE A 73 8.35 -6.88 -8.14
N GLY A 74 9.69 -6.94 -8.00
CA GLY A 74 10.60 -5.84 -8.33
C GLY A 74 10.36 -5.21 -9.69
N PRO A 75 10.44 -5.96 -10.81
CA PRO A 75 10.23 -5.39 -12.14
C PRO A 75 8.84 -4.73 -12.32
N ARG A 76 7.81 -5.24 -11.65
CA ARG A 76 6.45 -4.66 -11.75
C ARG A 76 6.37 -3.31 -11.05
N PHE A 77 6.97 -3.20 -9.87
CA PHE A 77 7.00 -1.94 -9.13
C PHE A 77 7.93 -0.91 -9.75
N THR A 78 9.05 -1.32 -10.33
CA THR A 78 9.91 -0.40 -11.11
C THR A 78 9.17 0.18 -12.31
N ASN A 79 8.46 -0.65 -13.07
CA ASN A 79 7.65 -0.18 -14.20
C ASN A 79 6.53 0.78 -13.74
N PHE A 80 5.88 0.48 -12.61
CA PHE A 80 4.86 1.37 -12.05
C PHE A 80 5.45 2.73 -11.67
N LEU A 81 6.61 2.74 -11.01
CA LEU A 81 7.31 3.97 -10.64
C LEU A 81 7.60 4.85 -11.87
N GLN A 82 8.08 4.24 -12.96
CA GLN A 82 8.37 4.94 -14.21
C GLN A 82 7.13 5.55 -14.90
N VAL A 83 5.93 5.01 -14.65
CA VAL A 83 4.69 5.52 -15.25
C VAL A 83 4.08 6.66 -14.42
N VAL A 84 4.32 6.66 -13.10
CA VAL A 84 3.74 7.64 -12.18
C VAL A 84 4.64 8.87 -11.99
N GLN A 85 5.93 8.77 -12.33
CA GLN A 85 6.90 9.86 -12.37
C GLN A 85 6.96 10.51 -13.75
#